data_AF-A0AAD7Y3S8-F1
#
_entry.id   AF-A0AAD7Y3S8-F1
#
_cell.length_a   1.000
_cell.length_b   1.000
_cell.length_c   1.000
_cell.angle_alpha   90.00
_cell.angle_beta   90.00
_cell.angle_gamma   90.00
#
_symmetry.space_group_name_H-M   'P 1'
#
loop_
_entity.id
_entity.type
_entity.pdbx_description
1 polymer ?
#
loop_
_entity_poly.entity_id
_entity_poly.type
_entity_poly.pdbx_seq_one_letter_code
_entity_poly.pdbx_strand_id
1 'polypeptide(L)'
;MTIPHEIVNCIFSYLSFEERIRLTSVCRQWQHLLLDSPEMWNSISHEQMISIAETLTPYRRYIRPSYVRSLTLLKPWVEPDEDDDEDFIREIKNASLEEDVMFLEHCTHIQQIYIDSSYWSRSWMSKLYTMAHASLVNLTIQCSDHDIASGVLHLGSILKQFPLLEHLSLTCPILFQHLQQPRIALWDTNYEGTHDRLVDLHIDLYGNKNNWYLPLEHAVMHFPQLRRLSIHPRDYDEPSRIIQALMEYCIYIDTISVFVESAEDPLHYDVSRHPSIIKSPYQQHHHHRHQDLRHLFLQDTAAHHRIVSPIIYKHNSTLETLALRTSHTSIHSLLNSVSDITMPHLRIVRLLNQQRSYEQPISYLDDIIDNVVLYTFFARHPDLERVAVLDNPCFTGDVLRALYHHHLCSLELQRCDITRKALSQFFSTCGPRSSLSKLVLIDIPGVTDEVLDLVKQLPILRHVTLLKNKISFSAVVSFLEDGYGASNANKGKRYDFLGLECTKSLGDETASTSIYTTEDILAMLDMAATIWHFQYQEQ
;
A
#
# COMPACT_ATOMS: atom_id res chain seq x y z
N MET A 1 16.16 -9.58 40.94
CA MET A 1 14.86 -9.90 40.33
C MET A 1 15.14 -10.46 38.95
N THR A 2 14.79 -11.72 38.69
CA THR A 2 14.88 -12.35 37.37
C THR A 2 13.59 -12.05 36.62
N ILE A 3 13.70 -11.42 35.44
CA ILE A 3 12.57 -11.21 34.55
C ILE A 3 12.22 -12.58 33.92
N PRO A 4 10.94 -13.03 33.93
CA PRO A 4 10.52 -14.25 33.27
C PRO A 4 10.85 -14.27 31.78
N HIS A 5 11.23 -15.42 31.25
CA HIS A 5 11.66 -15.60 29.85
C HIS A 5 10.59 -15.15 28.85
N GLU A 6 9.31 -15.31 29.20
CA GLU A 6 8.16 -14.91 28.37
C GLU A 6 8.06 -13.39 28.22
N ILE A 7 8.34 -12.64 29.29
CA ILE A 7 8.33 -11.17 29.26
C ILE A 7 9.49 -10.67 28.42
N VAL A 8 10.64 -11.33 28.52
CA VAL A 8 11.81 -10.97 27.73
C VAL A 8 11.59 -11.25 26.24
N ASN A 9 11.00 -12.40 25.89
CA ASN A 9 10.57 -12.71 24.53
C ASN A 9 9.57 -11.68 23.99
N CYS A 10 8.62 -11.24 24.82
CA CYS A 10 7.67 -10.20 24.45
C CYS A 10 8.37 -8.88 24.14
N ILE A 11 9.28 -8.41 25.00
CA ILE A 11 10.07 -7.19 24.78
C ILE A 11 10.83 -7.28 23.45
N PHE A 12 11.48 -8.42 23.18
CA PHE A 12 12.32 -8.58 22.00
C PHE A 12 11.54 -8.71 20.69
N SER A 13 10.29 -9.15 20.74
CA SER A 13 9.44 -9.17 19.54
C SER A 13 9.15 -7.78 18.97
N TYR A 14 9.36 -6.71 19.76
CA TYR A 14 9.18 -5.33 19.33
C TYR A 14 10.48 -4.62 18.92
N LEU A 15 11.63 -5.27 19.06
CA LEU A 15 12.93 -4.64 18.79
C LEU A 15 13.48 -5.07 17.43
N SER A 16 14.11 -4.13 16.74
CA SER A 16 14.88 -4.41 15.53
C SER A 16 16.06 -5.36 15.84
N PHE A 17 16.65 -5.98 14.81
CA PHE A 17 17.84 -6.80 15.01
C PHE A 17 19.01 -6.00 15.61
N GLU A 18 19.18 -4.75 15.16
CA GLU A 18 20.22 -3.87 15.68
C GLU A 18 19.99 -3.50 17.16
N GLU A 19 18.75 -3.15 17.52
CA GLU A 19 18.39 -2.83 18.90
C GLU A 19 18.64 -4.03 19.82
N ARG A 20 18.33 -5.24 19.36
CA ARG A 20 18.63 -6.48 20.08
C ARG A 20 20.13 -6.67 20.29
N ILE A 21 20.96 -6.41 19.27
CA ILE A 21 22.43 -6.46 19.39
C ILE A 21 22.94 -5.40 20.38
N ARG A 22 22.44 -4.16 20.30
CA ARG A 22 22.81 -3.07 21.23
C ARG A 22 22.50 -3.44 22.69
N LEU A 23 21.39 -4.12 22.96
CA LEU A 23 21.04 -4.58 24.31
C LEU A 23 22.04 -5.58 24.90
N THR A 24 22.80 -6.31 24.07
CA THR A 24 23.86 -7.20 24.59
C THR A 24 24.98 -6.45 25.29
N SER A 25 25.10 -5.13 25.07
CA SER A 25 26.11 -4.27 25.70
C SER A 25 25.65 -3.63 27.02
N VAL A 26 24.36 -3.68 27.36
CA VAL A 26 23.79 -2.98 28.53
C VAL A 26 24.33 -3.54 29.85
N CYS A 27 24.23 -4.86 30.05
CA CYS A 27 24.89 -5.54 31.16
C CYS A 27 25.06 -7.04 30.87
N ARG A 28 25.93 -7.71 31.63
CA ARG A 28 26.24 -9.14 31.44
C ARG A 28 25.02 -10.07 31.54
N GLN A 29 24.02 -9.72 32.36
CA GLN A 29 22.81 -10.53 32.49
C GLN A 29 21.95 -10.46 31.23
N TRP A 30 21.76 -9.27 30.67
CA TRP A 30 21.07 -9.09 29.39
C TRP A 30 21.84 -9.78 28.26
N GLN A 31 23.16 -9.64 28.23
CA GLN A 31 24.02 -10.32 27.27
C GLN A 31 23.82 -11.84 27.27
N HIS A 32 23.92 -12.49 28.44
CA HIS A 32 23.76 -13.94 28.53
C HIS A 32 22.35 -14.39 28.15
N LEU A 33 21.33 -13.64 28.56
CA LEU A 33 19.95 -13.97 28.28
C LEU A 33 19.63 -13.83 26.78
N LEU A 34 20.09 -12.75 26.15
CA LEU A 34 19.89 -12.47 24.72
C LEU A 34 20.61 -13.48 23.84
N LEU A 35 21.88 -13.72 24.09
CA LEU A 35 22.70 -14.55 23.20
C LEU A 35 22.26 -16.02 23.21
N ASP A 36 21.69 -16.51 24.32
CA ASP A 36 21.18 -17.87 24.43
C ASP A 36 19.74 -18.04 23.89
N SER A 37 19.00 -16.94 23.70
CA SER A 37 17.62 -16.97 23.21
C SER A 37 17.56 -17.32 21.71
N PRO A 38 16.74 -18.31 21.31
CA PRO A 38 16.48 -18.58 19.88
C PRO A 38 15.88 -17.39 19.13
N GLU A 39 15.03 -16.62 19.80
CA GLU A 39 14.31 -15.47 19.24
C GLU A 39 15.27 -14.35 18.83
N MET A 40 16.41 -14.21 19.51
CA MET A 40 17.49 -13.28 19.15
C MET A 40 17.96 -13.49 17.70
N TRP A 41 18.10 -14.75 17.28
CA TRP A 41 18.71 -15.12 16.01
C TRP A 41 17.71 -15.47 14.92
N ASN A 42 16.41 -15.44 15.23
CA ASN A 42 15.34 -15.85 14.32
C ASN A 42 15.31 -15.03 13.01
N SER A 43 15.67 -13.74 13.10
CA SER A 43 15.74 -12.83 11.95
C SER A 43 17.04 -12.06 11.98
N ILE A 44 17.81 -12.17 10.90
CA ILE A 44 19.07 -11.44 10.67
C ILE A 44 18.84 -10.44 9.53
N SER A 45 19.23 -9.18 9.71
CA SER A 45 19.05 -8.12 8.71
C SER A 45 20.35 -7.33 8.50
N HIS A 46 20.61 -6.97 7.24
CA HIS A 46 21.74 -6.15 6.79
C HIS A 46 21.42 -4.64 6.71
N GLU A 47 20.17 -4.21 6.92
CA GLU A 47 19.67 -2.82 6.71
C GLU A 47 20.55 -1.68 7.28
N GLN A 48 21.31 -1.94 8.34
CA GLN A 48 22.14 -0.95 9.03
C GLN A 48 23.57 -1.48 9.28
N MET A 49 23.95 -2.59 8.64
CA MET A 49 25.25 -3.24 8.78
C MET A 49 26.07 -3.07 7.50
N ILE A 50 27.37 -2.86 7.65
CA ILE A 50 28.30 -2.85 6.50
C ILE A 50 28.52 -4.29 6.01
N SER A 51 28.63 -5.25 6.93
CA SER A 51 28.75 -6.69 6.69
C SER A 51 28.09 -7.49 7.82
N ILE A 52 27.31 -8.51 7.47
CA ILE A 52 26.79 -9.50 8.43
C ILE A 52 27.96 -10.27 9.07
N ALA A 53 28.90 -10.74 8.28
CA ALA A 53 30.04 -11.52 8.73
C ALA A 53 30.89 -10.72 9.72
N GLU A 54 31.26 -9.48 9.42
CA GLU A 54 32.04 -8.64 10.34
C GLU A 54 31.27 -8.38 11.64
N THR A 55 29.99 -7.98 11.53
CA THR A 55 29.17 -7.61 12.68
C THR A 55 28.87 -8.80 13.59
N LEU A 56 28.64 -9.98 13.00
CA LEU A 56 28.22 -11.19 13.72
C LEU A 56 29.36 -12.14 14.08
N THR A 57 30.58 -11.93 13.57
CA THR A 57 31.75 -12.74 13.94
C THR A 57 31.97 -12.85 15.45
N PRO A 58 31.86 -11.77 16.26
CA PRO A 58 31.97 -11.87 17.73
C PRO A 58 30.90 -12.78 18.37
N TYR A 59 29.75 -12.92 17.71
CA TYR A 59 28.60 -13.66 18.21
C TYR A 59 28.45 -15.07 17.60
N ARG A 60 29.37 -15.47 16.70
CA ARG A 60 29.27 -16.72 15.92
C ARG A 60 29.00 -17.97 16.75
N ARG A 61 29.49 -18.04 17.99
CA ARG A 61 29.28 -19.19 18.89
C ARG A 61 27.85 -19.32 19.41
N TYR A 62 27.10 -18.22 19.41
CA TYR A 62 25.73 -18.14 19.93
C TYR A 62 24.69 -18.32 18.81
N ILE A 63 25.07 -17.98 17.58
CA ILE A 63 24.22 -18.15 16.40
C ILE A 63 24.14 -19.64 16.07
N ARG A 64 22.99 -20.25 16.39
CA ARG A 64 22.69 -21.61 15.95
C ARG A 64 22.01 -21.55 14.59
N PRO A 65 22.56 -22.21 13.56
CA PRO A 65 21.97 -22.15 12.23
C PRO A 65 20.51 -22.64 12.16
N SER A 66 20.09 -23.50 13.10
CA SER A 66 18.72 -23.98 13.21
C SER A 66 17.71 -22.98 13.77
N TYR A 67 18.16 -21.86 14.32
CA TYR A 67 17.29 -20.81 14.84
C TYR A 67 16.97 -19.75 13.80
N VAL A 68 17.83 -19.55 12.80
CA VAL A 68 17.64 -18.53 11.76
C VAL A 68 16.52 -18.96 10.82
N ARG A 69 15.44 -18.16 10.75
CA ARG A 69 14.28 -18.38 9.86
C ARG A 69 14.10 -17.27 8.84
N SER A 70 14.58 -16.07 9.11
CA SER A 70 14.42 -14.91 8.23
C SER A 70 15.77 -14.24 7.96
N LEU A 71 15.99 -13.90 6.69
CA LEU A 71 17.14 -13.13 6.23
C LEU A 71 16.69 -11.90 5.43
N THR A 72 17.24 -10.74 5.77
CA THR A 72 17.10 -9.50 5.00
C THR A 72 18.47 -9.06 4.51
N LEU A 73 18.67 -9.07 3.19
CA LEU A 73 19.92 -8.75 2.52
C LEU A 73 19.68 -7.57 1.59
N LEU A 74 19.96 -6.36 2.07
CA LEU A 74 19.72 -5.12 1.34
C LEU A 74 21.03 -4.44 0.99
N LYS A 75 21.11 -3.89 -0.22
CA LYS A 75 22.30 -3.19 -0.68
C LYS A 75 22.68 -2.12 0.36
N PRO A 76 23.88 -2.18 0.97
CA PRO A 76 24.28 -1.18 1.95
C PRO A 76 24.31 0.15 1.22
N TRP A 77 23.61 1.13 1.79
CA TRP A 77 23.65 2.48 1.27
C TRP A 77 25.00 3.08 1.64
N VAL A 78 25.90 3.11 0.66
CA VAL A 78 27.17 3.81 0.75
C VAL A 78 26.99 5.04 -0.13
N GLU A 79 26.98 6.22 0.47
CA GLU A 79 27.11 7.48 -0.28
C GLU A 79 28.43 7.38 -1.05
N PRO A 80 28.42 7.37 -2.38
CA PRO A 80 29.67 7.45 -3.12
C PRO A 80 30.27 8.83 -2.83
N ASP A 81 31.49 8.88 -2.29
CA ASP A 81 32.26 10.12 -2.28
C ASP A 81 32.55 10.52 -3.73
N GLU A 82 32.59 11.82 -4.04
CA GLU A 82 32.76 12.34 -5.41
C GLU A 82 34.05 11.86 -6.10
N ASP A 83 35.01 11.33 -5.33
CA ASP A 83 36.33 10.86 -5.77
C ASP A 83 36.48 9.32 -5.81
N ASP A 84 35.46 8.56 -5.40
CA ASP A 84 35.57 7.10 -5.35
C ASP A 84 35.32 6.44 -6.72
N ASP A 85 36.24 5.56 -7.11
CA ASP A 85 36.10 4.73 -8.30
C ASP A 85 34.93 3.73 -8.12
N GLU A 86 33.90 3.83 -8.96
CA GLU A 86 32.73 2.94 -8.93
C GLU A 86 33.12 1.46 -9.02
N ASP A 87 34.19 1.14 -9.77
CA ASP A 87 34.67 -0.23 -9.92
C ASP A 87 35.31 -0.73 -8.62
N PHE A 88 36.02 0.12 -7.89
CA PHE A 88 36.62 -0.22 -6.58
C PHE A 88 35.55 -0.43 -5.51
N ILE A 89 34.55 0.46 -5.43
CA ILE A 89 33.40 0.30 -4.52
C ILE A 89 32.67 -1.03 -4.82
N ARG A 90 32.52 -1.38 -6.10
CA ARG A 90 31.88 -2.63 -6.52
C ARG A 90 32.67 -3.86 -6.08
N GLU A 91 34.00 -3.85 -6.19
CA GLU A 91 34.85 -4.96 -5.74
C GLU A 91 34.76 -5.18 -4.23
N ILE A 92 34.83 -4.12 -3.42
CA ILE A 92 34.69 -4.20 -1.95
C ILE A 92 33.33 -4.78 -1.57
N LYS A 93 32.25 -4.31 -2.22
CA LYS A 93 30.89 -4.80 -1.98
C LYS A 93 30.76 -6.30 -2.30
N ASN A 94 31.34 -6.75 -3.40
CA ASN A 94 31.33 -8.16 -3.77
C ASN A 94 32.13 -9.04 -2.79
N ALA A 95 33.27 -8.56 -2.29
CA ALA A 95 34.07 -9.29 -1.30
C ALA A 95 33.34 -9.43 0.04
N SER A 96 32.77 -8.34 0.57
CA SER A 96 31.94 -8.34 1.79
C SER A 96 30.75 -9.29 1.66
N LEU A 97 30.10 -9.29 0.49
CA LEU A 97 29.00 -10.20 0.21
C LEU A 97 29.43 -11.68 0.27
N GLU A 98 30.55 -12.03 -0.35
CA GLU A 98 31.02 -13.42 -0.32
C GLU A 98 31.26 -13.90 1.12
N GLU A 99 31.80 -13.05 1.99
CA GLU A 99 31.98 -13.34 3.41
C GLU A 99 30.65 -13.54 4.15
N ASP A 100 29.68 -12.64 3.94
CA ASP A 100 28.33 -12.73 4.54
C ASP A 100 27.65 -14.06 4.16
N VAL A 101 27.82 -14.47 2.92
CA VAL A 101 27.21 -15.70 2.41
C VAL A 101 27.90 -16.94 2.95
N MET A 102 29.23 -16.94 3.01
CA MET A 102 29.99 -18.03 3.65
C MET A 102 29.66 -18.16 5.13
N PHE A 103 29.40 -17.04 5.81
CA PHE A 103 28.95 -17.03 7.20
C PHE A 103 27.58 -17.71 7.35
N LEU A 104 26.65 -17.42 6.44
CA LEU A 104 25.26 -17.87 6.50
C LEU A 104 25.00 -19.25 5.88
N GLU A 105 25.94 -19.83 5.12
CA GLU A 105 25.78 -21.09 4.36
C GLU A 105 25.22 -22.27 5.18
N HIS A 106 25.46 -22.28 6.49
CA HIS A 106 25.02 -23.35 7.39
C HIS A 106 23.56 -23.20 7.86
N CYS A 107 22.91 -22.07 7.57
CA CYS A 107 21.53 -21.78 7.97
C CYS A 107 20.54 -22.46 7.01
N THR A 108 20.27 -23.74 7.23
CA THR A 108 19.48 -24.61 6.31
C THR A 108 17.97 -24.53 6.49
N HIS A 109 17.51 -23.61 7.33
CA HIS A 109 16.19 -23.61 7.96
C HIS A 109 15.40 -22.33 7.70
N ILE A 110 15.87 -21.54 6.73
CA ILE A 110 15.37 -20.23 6.37
C ILE A 110 14.03 -20.38 5.64
N GLN A 111 13.02 -19.74 6.21
CA GLN A 111 11.65 -19.69 5.69
C GLN A 111 11.35 -18.40 4.95
N GLN A 112 12.08 -17.33 5.23
CA GLN A 112 11.82 -16.01 4.66
C GLN A 112 13.12 -15.36 4.20
N ILE A 113 13.13 -14.85 2.98
CA ILE A 113 14.26 -14.12 2.41
C ILE A 113 13.74 -12.86 1.75
N TYR A 114 14.29 -11.74 2.16
CA TYR A 114 14.18 -10.47 1.48
C TYR A 114 15.55 -10.09 0.93
N ILE A 115 15.67 -9.88 -0.38
CA ILE A 115 16.95 -9.63 -1.00
C ILE A 115 16.93 -8.60 -2.11
N ASP A 116 17.95 -7.75 -2.17
CA ASP A 116 18.23 -6.89 -3.32
C ASP A 116 18.92 -7.65 -4.46
N SER A 117 18.53 -7.43 -5.71
CA SER A 117 19.07 -8.15 -6.87
C SER A 117 20.55 -7.94 -7.07
N SER A 118 21.16 -6.87 -6.54
CA SER A 118 22.61 -6.68 -6.59
C SER A 118 23.37 -7.87 -6.01
N TYR A 119 22.75 -8.64 -5.11
CA TYR A 119 23.31 -9.86 -4.53
C TYR A 119 23.11 -11.11 -5.38
N TRP A 120 22.31 -11.01 -6.43
CA TRP A 120 21.84 -12.17 -7.16
C TRP A 120 22.81 -12.56 -8.27
N SER A 121 23.83 -13.34 -7.90
CA SER A 121 24.77 -13.99 -8.82
C SER A 121 24.45 -15.48 -9.00
N ARG A 122 25.01 -16.12 -10.03
CA ARG A 122 24.90 -17.59 -10.20
C ARG A 122 25.47 -18.36 -9.01
N SER A 123 26.59 -17.88 -8.45
CA SER A 123 27.20 -18.44 -7.24
C SER A 123 26.24 -18.33 -6.06
N TRP A 124 25.61 -17.16 -5.91
CA TRP A 124 24.68 -16.89 -4.83
C TRP A 124 23.42 -17.76 -4.93
N MET A 125 22.86 -17.93 -6.13
CA MET A 125 21.71 -18.82 -6.35
C MET A 125 21.96 -20.26 -5.95
N SER A 126 23.14 -20.80 -6.27
CA SER A 126 23.51 -22.15 -5.85
C SER A 126 23.58 -22.26 -4.32
N LYS A 127 24.09 -21.23 -3.65
CA LYS A 127 24.19 -21.20 -2.17
C LYS A 127 22.82 -20.99 -1.52
N LEU A 128 22.00 -20.08 -2.04
CA LEU A 128 20.61 -19.86 -1.65
C LEU A 128 19.80 -21.16 -1.72
N TYR A 129 19.93 -21.87 -2.84
CA TYR A 129 19.31 -23.18 -3.01
C TYR A 129 19.75 -24.14 -1.91
N THR A 130 21.05 -24.23 -1.64
CA THR A 130 21.58 -25.11 -0.57
C THR A 130 21.03 -24.73 0.81
N MET A 131 20.92 -23.43 1.10
CA MET A 131 20.43 -22.90 2.37
C MET A 131 18.91 -23.04 2.56
N ALA A 132 18.13 -22.88 1.50
CA ALA A 132 16.70 -22.60 1.64
C ALA A 132 15.76 -23.49 0.80
N HIS A 133 16.25 -24.31 -0.14
CA HIS A 133 15.38 -25.08 -1.07
C HIS A 133 14.26 -25.88 -0.38
N ALA A 134 14.55 -26.48 0.78
CA ALA A 134 13.63 -27.35 1.51
C ALA A 134 12.80 -26.64 2.59
N SER A 135 12.95 -25.31 2.76
CA SER A 135 12.25 -24.58 3.83
C SER A 135 11.74 -23.20 3.46
N LEU A 136 12.14 -22.63 2.31
CA LEU A 136 11.73 -21.30 1.89
C LEU A 136 10.23 -21.25 1.59
N VAL A 137 9.53 -20.36 2.30
CA VAL A 137 8.09 -20.10 2.16
C VAL A 137 7.86 -18.72 1.55
N ASN A 138 8.66 -17.72 1.94
CA ASN A 138 8.54 -16.34 1.46
C ASN A 138 9.83 -15.88 0.80
N LEU A 139 9.72 -15.37 -0.42
CA LEU A 139 10.83 -14.78 -1.15
C LEU A 139 10.41 -13.42 -1.70
N THR A 140 11.16 -12.39 -1.32
CA THR A 140 11.03 -11.06 -1.90
C THR A 140 12.35 -10.66 -2.54
N ILE A 141 12.30 -10.28 -3.81
CA ILE A 141 13.45 -9.81 -4.58
C ILE A 141 13.18 -8.35 -4.99
N GLN A 142 14.08 -7.46 -4.59
CA GLN A 142 14.09 -6.06 -4.99
C GLN A 142 15.16 -5.82 -6.03
N CYS A 143 14.77 -5.64 -7.28
CA CYS A 143 15.66 -5.41 -8.41
C CYS A 143 16.13 -3.96 -8.49
N SER A 144 17.35 -3.71 -8.04
CA SER A 144 18.03 -2.41 -8.15
C SER A 144 18.95 -2.31 -9.37
N ASP A 145 19.08 -3.37 -10.18
CA ASP A 145 19.95 -3.41 -11.35
C ASP A 145 19.28 -4.11 -12.54
N HIS A 146 19.32 -3.47 -13.71
CA HIS A 146 18.71 -3.94 -14.96
C HIS A 146 19.38 -5.20 -15.51
N ASP A 147 20.71 -5.25 -15.51
CA ASP A 147 21.45 -6.35 -16.15
C ASP A 147 21.27 -7.62 -15.33
N ILE A 148 21.19 -7.47 -14.01
CA ILE A 148 20.92 -8.57 -13.10
C ILE A 148 19.45 -9.01 -13.22
N ALA A 149 18.48 -8.10 -13.31
CA ALA A 149 17.07 -8.47 -13.49
C ALA A 149 16.84 -9.48 -14.63
N SER A 150 17.62 -9.37 -15.73
CA SER A 150 17.48 -10.23 -16.91
C SER A 150 17.89 -11.68 -16.70
N GLY A 151 18.91 -11.92 -15.86
CA GLY A 151 19.38 -13.27 -15.52
C GLY A 151 18.66 -13.89 -14.33
N VAL A 152 17.89 -13.09 -13.60
CA VAL A 152 17.41 -13.39 -12.25
C VAL A 152 15.91 -13.64 -12.19
N LEU A 153 15.14 -12.93 -13.00
CA LEU A 153 13.69 -12.92 -12.92
C LEU A 153 13.00 -14.03 -13.74
N HIS A 154 13.68 -15.15 -14.00
CA HIS A 154 13.01 -16.33 -14.56
C HIS A 154 12.15 -17.01 -13.50
N LEU A 155 10.87 -16.60 -13.43
CA LEU A 155 9.90 -17.03 -12.43
C LEU A 155 9.79 -18.56 -12.34
N GLY A 156 9.74 -19.25 -13.49
CA GLY A 156 9.69 -20.71 -13.55
C GLY A 156 10.91 -21.40 -12.90
N SER A 157 12.10 -20.82 -13.01
CA SER A 157 13.32 -21.35 -12.39
C SER A 157 13.30 -21.20 -10.88
N ILE A 158 12.86 -20.05 -10.37
CA ILE A 158 12.71 -19.79 -8.93
C ILE A 158 11.72 -20.80 -8.34
N LEU A 159 10.54 -20.93 -8.95
CA LEU A 159 9.49 -21.83 -8.47
C LEU A 159 9.92 -23.30 -8.54
N LYS A 160 10.69 -23.69 -9.57
CA LYS A 160 11.27 -25.04 -9.64
C LYS A 160 12.27 -25.32 -8.52
N GLN A 161 13.03 -24.30 -8.11
CA GLN A 161 14.06 -24.42 -7.07
C GLN A 161 13.49 -24.41 -5.65
N PHE A 162 12.39 -23.70 -5.43
CA PHE A 162 11.78 -23.52 -4.11
C PHE A 162 10.36 -24.11 -4.08
N PRO A 163 10.20 -25.45 -4.02
CA PRO A 163 8.90 -26.11 -4.14
C PRO A 163 7.94 -25.83 -2.97
N LEU A 164 8.42 -25.28 -1.86
CA LEU A 164 7.60 -24.90 -0.70
C LEU A 164 7.17 -23.44 -0.70
N LEU A 165 7.49 -22.68 -1.75
CA LEU A 165 7.26 -21.25 -1.80
C LEU A 165 5.77 -20.92 -1.84
N GLU A 166 5.28 -20.20 -0.84
CA GLU A 166 3.89 -19.76 -0.76
C GLU A 166 3.73 -18.30 -1.20
N HIS A 167 4.77 -17.48 -0.97
CA HIS A 167 4.76 -16.06 -1.28
C HIS A 167 5.98 -15.66 -2.10
N LEU A 168 5.74 -15.04 -3.25
CA LEU A 168 6.79 -14.50 -4.11
C LEU A 168 6.49 -13.04 -4.47
N SER A 169 7.44 -12.16 -4.18
CA SER A 169 7.39 -10.75 -4.52
C SER A 169 8.60 -10.35 -5.35
N LEU A 170 8.36 -9.80 -6.52
CA LEU A 170 9.39 -9.28 -7.44
C LEU A 170 9.13 -7.80 -7.65
N THR A 171 10.02 -6.93 -7.19
CA THR A 171 9.88 -5.47 -7.32
C THR A 171 11.08 -4.91 -8.05
N CYS A 172 10.92 -3.93 -8.93
CA CYS A 172 12.03 -3.28 -9.63
C CYS A 172 11.75 -1.79 -9.71
N PRO A 173 12.16 -0.98 -8.71
CA PRO A 173 11.75 0.42 -8.61
C PRO A 173 12.34 1.36 -9.69
N ILE A 174 13.28 0.90 -10.53
CA ILE A 174 14.05 1.82 -11.38
C ILE A 174 13.43 2.02 -12.76
N LEU A 175 13.09 3.28 -13.04
CA LEU A 175 12.67 3.82 -14.34
C LEU A 175 13.86 3.95 -15.30
N PHE A 176 14.45 2.84 -15.76
CA PHE A 176 15.45 2.94 -16.82
C PHE A 176 14.78 3.17 -18.18
N GLN A 177 14.89 4.38 -18.71
CA GLN A 177 14.30 4.79 -20.00
C GLN A 177 15.23 4.61 -21.21
N HIS A 178 16.47 4.14 -21.02
CA HIS A 178 17.54 4.51 -21.95
C HIS A 178 18.02 3.48 -22.99
N LEU A 179 17.48 2.26 -23.09
CA LEU A 179 17.91 1.34 -24.16
C LEU A 179 16.74 0.59 -24.80
N GLN A 180 16.65 0.65 -26.13
CA GLN A 180 15.83 -0.23 -26.95
C GLN A 180 16.44 -1.64 -26.93
N GLN A 181 16.25 -2.36 -25.84
CA GLN A 181 16.61 -3.77 -25.77
C GLN A 181 15.44 -4.65 -26.22
N PRO A 182 15.70 -5.86 -26.74
CA PRO A 182 14.66 -6.82 -27.01
C PRO A 182 13.93 -7.18 -25.72
N ARG A 183 12.60 -7.23 -25.80
CA ARG A 183 11.73 -7.57 -24.68
C ARG A 183 12.04 -8.97 -24.14
N ILE A 184 12.37 -9.08 -22.86
CA ILE A 184 12.73 -10.34 -22.21
C ILE A 184 11.49 -10.97 -21.57
N ALA A 185 11.24 -12.23 -21.87
CA ALA A 185 10.18 -13.01 -21.22
C ALA A 185 10.64 -13.50 -19.84
N LEU A 186 9.90 -13.11 -18.79
CA LEU A 186 10.18 -13.50 -17.41
C LEU A 186 9.63 -14.89 -17.05
N TRP A 187 8.96 -15.54 -18.00
CA TRP A 187 8.50 -16.91 -17.91
C TRP A 187 9.29 -17.79 -18.87
N ASP A 188 9.77 -18.93 -18.39
CA ASP A 188 10.30 -19.96 -19.28
C ASP A 188 9.12 -20.69 -19.92
N THR A 189 8.93 -20.52 -21.23
CA THR A 189 7.87 -21.20 -21.98
C THR A 189 7.98 -22.73 -21.93
N ASN A 190 9.14 -23.26 -21.51
CA ASN A 190 9.37 -24.70 -21.33
C ASN A 190 9.14 -25.18 -19.89
N TYR A 191 8.57 -24.34 -19.02
CA TYR A 191 8.18 -24.80 -17.69
C TYR A 191 6.99 -25.78 -17.79
N GLU A 192 7.26 -27.06 -17.62
CA GLU A 192 6.25 -28.13 -17.70
C GLU A 192 5.66 -28.53 -16.33
N GLY A 193 6.06 -27.87 -15.23
CA GLY A 193 5.67 -28.24 -13.86
C GLY A 193 4.38 -27.58 -13.36
N THR A 194 3.89 -27.96 -12.18
CA THR A 194 2.90 -27.16 -11.42
C THR A 194 3.49 -26.80 -10.06
N HIS A 195 3.17 -25.60 -9.57
CA HIS A 195 3.57 -25.14 -8.26
C HIS A 195 2.37 -25.10 -7.31
N ASP A 196 2.12 -26.22 -6.63
CA ASP A 196 0.90 -26.45 -5.85
C ASP A 196 0.85 -25.69 -4.51
N ARG A 197 1.84 -24.86 -4.20
CA ARG A 197 1.90 -24.12 -2.93
C ARG A 197 1.87 -22.61 -3.08
N LEU A 198 2.01 -22.08 -4.29
CA LEU A 198 2.09 -20.62 -4.45
C LEU A 198 0.70 -20.02 -4.19
N VAL A 199 0.59 -19.23 -3.12
CA VAL A 199 -0.64 -18.58 -2.66
C VAL A 199 -0.67 -17.11 -3.07
N ASP A 200 0.48 -16.47 -3.14
CA ASP A 200 0.61 -15.03 -3.35
C ASP A 200 1.75 -14.71 -4.32
N LEU A 201 1.41 -13.96 -5.37
CA LEU A 201 2.35 -13.51 -6.38
C LEU A 201 2.22 -11.99 -6.55
N HIS A 202 3.28 -11.27 -6.20
CA HIS A 202 3.41 -9.83 -6.39
C HIS A 202 4.53 -9.52 -7.37
N ILE A 203 4.22 -8.74 -8.41
CA ILE A 203 5.14 -8.37 -9.48
C ILE A 203 4.94 -6.89 -9.78
N ASP A 204 5.94 -6.08 -9.42
CA ASP A 204 5.96 -4.65 -9.70
C ASP A 204 7.28 -4.28 -10.35
N LEU A 205 7.34 -4.44 -11.67
CA LEU A 205 8.54 -4.13 -12.42
C LEU A 205 8.33 -2.77 -13.08
N TYR A 206 8.81 -1.71 -12.43
CA TYR A 206 8.64 -0.31 -12.84
C TYR A 206 9.41 0.05 -14.14
N GLY A 207 9.67 -0.94 -15.01
CA GLY A 207 10.35 -0.84 -16.29
C GLY A 207 9.47 -0.34 -17.43
N ASN A 208 10.13 0.04 -18.53
CA ASN A 208 9.47 0.29 -19.80
C ASN A 208 8.77 -1.00 -20.28
N LYS A 209 7.52 -0.92 -20.77
CA LYS A 209 6.77 -2.04 -21.38
C LYS A 209 7.57 -2.81 -22.44
N ASN A 210 8.57 -2.14 -23.01
CA ASN A 210 9.44 -2.68 -24.04
C ASN A 210 10.54 -3.62 -23.52
N ASN A 211 10.86 -3.61 -22.23
CA ASN A 211 12.00 -4.35 -21.69
C ASN A 211 11.59 -5.73 -21.15
N TRP A 212 10.38 -5.83 -20.59
CA TRP A 212 9.90 -7.06 -19.93
C TRP A 212 8.52 -7.46 -20.44
N TYR A 213 8.30 -8.77 -20.51
CA TYR A 213 6.97 -9.35 -20.65
C TYR A 213 6.85 -10.52 -19.70
N LEU A 214 5.77 -10.56 -18.94
CA LEU A 214 5.37 -11.79 -18.28
C LEU A 214 4.11 -12.31 -18.99
N PRO A 215 4.18 -13.44 -19.72
CA PRO A 215 3.00 -14.10 -20.27
C PRO A 215 2.19 -14.75 -19.14
N LEU A 216 1.61 -13.92 -18.26
CA LEU A 216 0.85 -14.36 -17.10
C LEU A 216 -0.32 -15.25 -17.51
N GLU A 217 -0.94 -15.00 -18.66
CA GLU A 217 -2.01 -15.84 -19.20
C GLU A 217 -1.61 -17.30 -19.37
N HIS A 218 -0.31 -17.57 -19.57
CA HIS A 218 0.26 -18.91 -19.63
C HIS A 218 0.82 -19.36 -18.28
N ALA A 219 1.40 -18.46 -17.48
CA ALA A 219 1.99 -18.81 -16.20
C ALA A 219 0.94 -19.25 -15.15
N VAL A 220 -0.23 -18.60 -15.11
CA VAL A 220 -1.23 -18.84 -14.04
C VAL A 220 -1.80 -20.25 -14.02
N MET A 221 -1.78 -20.97 -15.16
CA MET A 221 -2.21 -22.36 -15.22
C MET A 221 -1.35 -23.30 -14.36
N HIS A 222 -0.13 -22.86 -14.02
CA HIS A 222 0.79 -23.60 -13.18
C HIS A 222 0.62 -23.30 -11.68
N PHE A 223 -0.29 -22.39 -11.28
CA PHE A 223 -0.48 -21.93 -9.90
C PHE A 223 -1.92 -22.21 -9.41
N PRO A 224 -2.33 -23.48 -9.27
CA PRO A 224 -3.71 -23.83 -8.95
C PRO A 224 -4.17 -23.34 -7.57
N GLN A 225 -3.24 -23.10 -6.63
CA GLN A 225 -3.53 -22.60 -5.28
C GLN A 225 -3.42 -21.07 -5.14
N LEU A 226 -3.19 -20.35 -6.25
CA LEU A 226 -3.02 -18.91 -6.20
C LEU A 226 -4.30 -18.24 -5.66
N ARG A 227 -4.14 -17.43 -4.61
CA ARG A 227 -5.21 -16.66 -3.98
C ARG A 227 -5.09 -15.18 -4.26
N ARG A 228 -3.85 -14.67 -4.32
CA ARG A 228 -3.55 -13.26 -4.48
C ARG A 228 -2.61 -13.06 -5.66
N LEU A 229 -3.02 -12.18 -6.57
CA LEU A 229 -2.15 -11.66 -7.62
C LEU A 229 -2.10 -10.14 -7.50
N SER A 230 -0.89 -9.59 -7.50
CA SER A 230 -0.63 -8.17 -7.67
C SER A 230 0.33 -7.98 -8.82
N ILE A 231 -0.09 -7.28 -9.87
CA ILE A 231 0.76 -6.95 -11.02
C ILE A 231 0.64 -5.49 -11.45
N HIS A 232 1.76 -4.88 -11.80
CA HIS A 232 1.77 -3.52 -12.32
C HIS A 232 1.21 -3.45 -13.77
N PRO A 233 0.38 -2.44 -14.12
CA PRO A 233 -0.23 -2.26 -15.46
C PRO A 233 0.72 -2.22 -16.68
N ARG A 234 2.03 -2.11 -16.42
CA ARG A 234 3.06 -2.13 -17.47
C ARG A 234 3.61 -3.52 -17.77
N ASP A 235 3.39 -4.49 -16.89
CA ASP A 235 4.07 -5.79 -16.95
C ASP A 235 3.33 -6.81 -17.83
N TYR A 236 2.19 -6.41 -18.39
CA TYR A 236 1.38 -7.21 -19.29
C TYR A 236 0.86 -6.42 -20.50
N ASP A 237 0.46 -7.17 -21.53
CA ASP A 237 -0.08 -6.63 -22.78
C ASP A 237 -1.62 -6.59 -22.79
N GLU A 238 -2.26 -7.71 -22.49
CA GLU A 238 -3.70 -7.88 -22.60
C GLU A 238 -4.33 -8.25 -21.24
N PRO A 239 -4.81 -7.26 -20.45
CA PRO A 239 -5.39 -7.54 -19.13
C PRO A 239 -6.60 -8.46 -19.19
N SER A 240 -7.36 -8.45 -20.30
CA SER A 240 -8.49 -9.36 -20.51
C SER A 240 -8.07 -10.83 -20.50
N ARG A 241 -6.93 -11.17 -21.13
CA ARG A 241 -6.43 -12.55 -21.19
C ARG A 241 -5.97 -13.04 -19.83
N ILE A 242 -5.26 -12.20 -19.08
CA ILE A 242 -4.78 -12.54 -17.73
C ILE A 242 -5.97 -12.78 -16.81
N ILE A 243 -6.93 -11.86 -16.79
CA ILE A 243 -8.12 -11.99 -15.96
C ILE A 243 -8.92 -13.25 -16.35
N GLN A 244 -9.09 -13.50 -17.65
CA GLN A 244 -9.75 -14.73 -18.11
C GLN A 244 -9.01 -15.98 -17.64
N ALA A 245 -7.69 -16.02 -17.78
CA ALA A 245 -6.86 -17.14 -17.34
C ALA A 245 -6.92 -17.33 -15.81
N LEU A 246 -6.89 -16.25 -15.02
CA LEU A 246 -7.09 -16.33 -13.57
C LEU A 246 -8.46 -16.92 -13.21
N MET A 247 -9.51 -16.50 -13.92
CA MET A 247 -10.87 -17.00 -13.71
C MET A 247 -11.05 -18.46 -14.12
N GLU A 248 -10.22 -18.96 -15.03
CA GLU A 248 -10.25 -20.33 -15.55
C GLU A 248 -9.40 -21.29 -14.70
N TYR A 249 -8.19 -20.89 -14.34
CA TYR A 249 -7.20 -21.78 -13.73
C TYR A 249 -7.01 -21.58 -12.22
N CYS A 250 -7.25 -20.39 -11.69
CA CYS A 250 -7.02 -20.06 -10.27
C CYS A 250 -8.34 -20.06 -9.48
N ILE A 251 -8.87 -21.26 -9.19
CA ILE A 251 -10.20 -21.41 -8.56
C ILE A 251 -10.30 -20.85 -7.14
N TYR A 252 -9.18 -20.55 -6.48
CA TYR A 252 -9.14 -19.99 -5.13
C TYR A 252 -8.77 -18.50 -5.10
N ILE A 253 -8.70 -17.84 -6.26
CA ILE A 253 -8.35 -16.43 -6.33
C ILE A 253 -9.38 -15.58 -5.56
N ASP A 254 -8.92 -14.88 -4.53
CA ASP A 254 -9.73 -13.98 -3.70
C ASP A 254 -9.38 -12.52 -3.94
N THR A 255 -8.17 -12.25 -4.43
CA THR A 255 -7.62 -10.90 -4.62
C THR A 255 -6.95 -10.77 -5.98
N ILE A 256 -7.43 -9.83 -6.78
CA ILE A 256 -6.79 -9.42 -8.04
C ILE A 256 -6.47 -7.94 -7.93
N SER A 257 -5.17 -7.62 -7.94
CA SER A 257 -4.66 -6.26 -7.99
C SER A 257 -3.87 -6.04 -9.27
N VAL A 258 -4.40 -5.17 -10.12
CA VAL A 258 -3.77 -4.73 -11.36
C VAL A 258 -3.63 -3.21 -11.27
N PHE A 259 -2.69 -2.76 -10.43
CA PHE A 259 -2.63 -1.38 -9.94
C PHE A 259 -1.17 -0.88 -9.87
N VAL A 260 -0.97 0.43 -10.04
CA VAL A 260 0.31 1.11 -9.80
C VAL A 260 0.32 1.62 -8.36
N GLU A 261 1.09 0.97 -7.49
CA GLU A 261 1.46 1.57 -6.20
C GLU A 261 2.52 2.64 -6.44
N SER A 262 2.11 3.88 -6.70
CA SER A 262 3.06 4.98 -6.61
C SER A 262 3.32 5.27 -5.14
N ALA A 263 4.58 5.14 -4.72
CA ALA A 263 5.05 5.53 -3.39
C ALA A 263 4.78 7.02 -3.04
N GLU A 264 4.41 7.83 -4.04
CA GLU A 264 4.18 9.27 -3.93
C GLU A 264 2.70 9.66 -3.78
N ASP A 265 1.74 8.73 -3.72
CA ASP A 265 0.35 9.08 -3.44
C ASP A 265 0.14 9.26 -1.92
N PRO A 266 0.05 10.50 -1.39
CA PRO A 266 -0.08 10.76 0.04
C PRO A 266 -1.38 10.21 0.65
N LEU A 267 -2.32 9.73 -0.19
CA LEU A 267 -3.56 9.11 0.25
C LEU A 267 -3.46 7.59 0.50
N HIS A 268 -2.29 6.98 0.25
CA HIS A 268 -2.11 5.51 0.24
C HIS A 268 -1.23 4.95 1.37
N TYR A 269 -1.39 5.42 2.60
CA TYR A 269 -0.54 5.01 3.73
C TYR A 269 -0.77 3.59 4.32
N ASP A 270 -1.55 2.69 3.70
CA ASP A 270 -1.94 1.44 4.42
C ASP A 270 -2.01 0.13 3.60
N VAL A 271 -1.83 0.16 2.28
CA VAL A 271 -1.92 -1.07 1.45
C VAL A 271 -0.54 -1.58 1.03
N SER A 272 0.40 -0.67 0.77
CA SER A 272 1.69 -0.97 0.14
C SER A 272 2.81 -1.37 1.09
N ARG A 273 2.67 -1.18 2.41
CA ARG A 273 3.78 -1.46 3.34
C ARG A 273 3.93 -2.91 3.76
N HIS A 274 3.05 -3.82 3.37
CA HIS A 274 3.31 -5.25 3.51
C HIS A 274 2.16 -6.11 2.93
N PRO A 275 2.43 -7.10 2.05
CA PRO A 275 1.47 -8.18 1.76
C PRO A 275 1.05 -9.00 3.01
N SER A 276 1.67 -8.73 4.17
CA SER A 276 1.33 -9.27 5.49
C SER A 276 0.37 -8.41 6.32
N ILE A 277 -0.11 -7.24 5.86
CA ILE A 277 -1.09 -6.39 6.60
C ILE A 277 -2.54 -6.66 6.18
N ILE A 278 -2.79 -7.24 4.99
CA ILE A 278 -4.00 -8.02 4.78
C ILE A 278 -3.83 -9.36 5.51
N LYS A 279 -3.66 -9.31 6.84
CA LYS A 279 -4.14 -10.39 7.68
C LYS A 279 -5.64 -10.31 7.54
N SER A 280 -6.17 -10.99 6.52
CA SER A 280 -7.56 -11.42 6.59
C SER A 280 -7.73 -11.98 8.00
N PRO A 281 -8.61 -11.41 8.84
CA PRO A 281 -8.86 -11.97 10.18
C PRO A 281 -9.35 -13.43 10.11
N TYR A 282 -9.56 -13.95 8.89
CA TYR A 282 -9.94 -15.32 8.56
C TYR A 282 -8.77 -16.22 8.15
N GLN A 283 -7.55 -16.03 8.69
CA GLN A 283 -6.53 -17.10 8.63
C GLN A 283 -6.95 -18.40 9.37
N GLN A 284 -8.13 -18.45 10.00
CA GLN A 284 -8.60 -19.60 10.78
C GLN A 284 -9.90 -20.29 10.32
N HIS A 285 -10.49 -19.95 9.16
CA HIS A 285 -11.69 -20.66 8.69
C HIS A 285 -11.47 -21.41 7.38
N HIS A 286 -11.24 -22.72 7.53
CA HIS A 286 -11.08 -23.76 6.51
C HIS A 286 -12.30 -24.01 5.57
N HIS A 287 -13.18 -23.03 5.37
CA HIS A 287 -14.43 -23.20 4.59
C HIS A 287 -14.65 -22.09 3.55
N HIS A 288 -13.60 -21.61 2.90
CA HIS A 288 -13.80 -20.80 1.69
C HIS A 288 -14.24 -21.71 0.55
N ARG A 289 -15.38 -21.38 -0.07
CA ARG A 289 -15.88 -22.12 -1.23
C ARG A 289 -14.96 -21.82 -2.41
N HIS A 290 -14.90 -22.76 -3.35
CA HIS A 290 -14.24 -22.52 -4.62
C HIS A 290 -14.87 -21.28 -5.29
N GLN A 291 -14.04 -20.35 -5.78
CA GLN A 291 -14.39 -19.17 -6.60
C GLN A 291 -14.99 -17.93 -5.90
N ASP A 292 -14.56 -17.60 -4.68
CA ASP A 292 -15.04 -16.39 -3.97
C ASP A 292 -14.06 -15.20 -4.14
N LEU A 293 -14.12 -14.46 -5.25
CA LEU A 293 -13.37 -13.21 -5.39
C LEU A 293 -13.92 -12.15 -4.43
N ARG A 294 -13.06 -11.58 -3.59
CA ARG A 294 -13.40 -10.58 -2.56
C ARG A 294 -12.87 -9.20 -2.87
N HIS A 295 -11.68 -9.11 -3.43
CA HIS A 295 -11.00 -7.84 -3.62
C HIS A 295 -10.56 -7.66 -5.07
N LEU A 296 -11.04 -6.59 -5.71
CA LEU A 296 -10.73 -6.27 -7.09
C LEU A 296 -10.20 -4.83 -7.18
N PHE A 297 -8.92 -4.71 -7.52
CA PHE A 297 -8.23 -3.44 -7.74
C PHE A 297 -7.77 -3.39 -9.19
N LEU A 298 -8.29 -2.47 -9.99
CA LEU A 298 -7.99 -2.41 -11.43
C LEU A 298 -7.65 -0.98 -11.84
N GLN A 299 -6.67 -0.86 -12.73
CA GLN A 299 -6.22 0.41 -13.26
C GLN A 299 -6.23 0.43 -14.82
N ASP A 300 -6.37 1.64 -15.39
CA ASP A 300 -6.22 1.94 -16.82
C ASP A 300 -7.11 1.04 -17.69
N THR A 301 -6.51 0.27 -18.59
CA THR A 301 -7.20 -0.62 -19.54
C THR A 301 -7.76 -1.87 -18.86
N ALA A 302 -7.23 -2.29 -17.70
CA ALA A 302 -7.77 -3.42 -16.95
C ALA A 302 -9.13 -3.08 -16.31
N ALA A 303 -9.36 -1.81 -15.99
CA ALA A 303 -10.62 -1.31 -15.44
C ALA A 303 -11.71 -1.07 -16.51
N HIS A 304 -11.49 -1.48 -17.76
CA HIS A 304 -12.46 -1.29 -18.84
C HIS A 304 -13.71 -2.15 -18.64
N HIS A 305 -14.91 -1.58 -18.86
CA HIS A 305 -16.19 -2.24 -18.55
C HIS A 305 -16.37 -3.65 -19.14
N ARG A 306 -15.86 -3.91 -20.35
CA ARG A 306 -15.91 -5.25 -20.99
C ARG A 306 -15.16 -6.34 -20.23
N ILE A 307 -14.15 -5.94 -19.46
CA ILE A 307 -13.34 -6.83 -18.63
C ILE A 307 -13.96 -6.96 -17.26
N VAL A 308 -14.32 -5.82 -16.64
CA VAL A 308 -14.74 -5.78 -15.23
C VAL A 308 -16.17 -6.25 -15.02
N SER A 309 -17.11 -5.92 -15.92
CA SER A 309 -18.52 -6.27 -15.72
C SER A 309 -18.72 -7.78 -15.56
N PRO A 310 -18.18 -8.65 -16.44
CA PRO A 310 -18.32 -10.10 -16.27
C PRO A 310 -17.80 -10.62 -14.92
N ILE A 311 -16.72 -10.03 -14.40
CA ILE A 311 -16.16 -10.38 -13.09
C ILE A 311 -17.16 -10.01 -11.99
N ILE A 312 -17.68 -8.78 -12.02
CA ILE A 312 -18.67 -8.31 -11.05
C ILE A 312 -19.94 -9.16 -11.12
N TYR A 313 -20.46 -9.49 -12.31
CA TYR A 313 -21.62 -10.37 -12.45
C TYR A 313 -21.37 -11.76 -11.85
N LYS A 314 -20.18 -12.33 -12.04
CA LYS A 314 -19.81 -13.64 -11.51
C LYS A 314 -19.63 -13.63 -9.99
N HIS A 315 -19.08 -12.55 -9.43
CA HIS A 315 -18.67 -12.46 -8.02
C HIS A 315 -19.45 -11.44 -7.20
N ASN A 316 -20.63 -11.03 -7.66
CA ASN A 316 -21.46 -10.03 -6.98
C ASN A 316 -21.76 -10.43 -5.52
N SER A 317 -21.96 -11.71 -5.26
CA SER A 317 -22.29 -12.26 -3.94
C SER A 317 -21.09 -12.46 -3.02
N THR A 318 -19.86 -12.10 -3.44
CA THR A 318 -18.64 -12.31 -2.65
C THR A 318 -17.75 -11.08 -2.60
N LEU A 319 -17.92 -10.13 -3.53
CA LEU A 319 -17.09 -8.95 -3.63
C LEU A 319 -17.26 -8.04 -2.41
N GLU A 320 -16.15 -7.77 -1.72
CA GLU A 320 -16.06 -6.91 -0.54
C GLU A 320 -15.43 -5.55 -0.87
N THR A 321 -14.48 -5.53 -1.81
CA THR A 321 -13.73 -4.34 -2.21
C THR A 321 -13.71 -4.17 -3.72
N LEU A 322 -14.10 -2.98 -4.19
CA LEU A 322 -13.98 -2.55 -5.57
C LEU A 322 -13.16 -1.25 -5.66
N ALA A 323 -11.97 -1.33 -6.24
CA ALA A 323 -11.11 -0.18 -6.48
C ALA A 323 -10.81 -0.05 -7.98
N LEU A 324 -11.12 1.12 -8.55
CA LEU A 324 -11.01 1.38 -9.98
C LEU A 324 -10.26 2.69 -10.18
N ARG A 325 -9.20 2.64 -10.98
CA ARG A 325 -8.42 3.81 -11.38
C ARG A 325 -8.38 3.91 -12.90
N THR A 326 -9.23 4.70 -13.53
CA THR A 326 -9.31 4.75 -15.00
C THR A 326 -9.89 6.07 -15.48
N SER A 327 -10.07 6.24 -16.80
CA SER A 327 -10.71 7.43 -17.34
C SER A 327 -12.15 7.56 -16.86
N HIS A 328 -12.61 8.79 -16.73
CA HIS A 328 -13.99 9.12 -16.36
C HIS A 328 -15.04 8.34 -17.17
N THR A 329 -14.86 8.31 -18.50
CA THR A 329 -15.74 7.59 -19.43
C THR A 329 -15.79 6.09 -19.17
N SER A 330 -14.67 5.50 -18.77
CA SER A 330 -14.58 4.07 -18.45
C SER A 330 -15.27 3.74 -17.13
N ILE A 331 -15.09 4.58 -16.10
CA ILE A 331 -15.82 4.44 -14.82
C ILE A 331 -17.32 4.54 -15.08
N HIS A 332 -17.79 5.56 -15.80
CA HIS A 332 -19.20 5.75 -16.07
C HIS A 332 -19.80 4.58 -16.88
N SER A 333 -19.11 4.14 -17.93
CA SER A 333 -19.56 2.99 -18.75
C SER A 333 -19.67 1.71 -17.93
N LEU A 334 -18.71 1.47 -17.02
CA LEU A 334 -18.73 0.33 -16.12
C LEU A 334 -19.86 0.44 -15.11
N LEU A 335 -20.00 1.57 -14.43
CA LEU A 335 -21.09 1.75 -13.46
C LEU A 335 -22.45 1.63 -14.13
N ASN A 336 -22.60 2.08 -15.38
CA ASN A 336 -23.84 1.90 -16.14
C ASN A 336 -24.12 0.43 -16.45
N SER A 337 -23.09 -0.39 -16.69
CA SER A 337 -23.27 -1.82 -16.96
C SER A 337 -23.47 -2.67 -15.70
N VAL A 338 -23.17 -2.14 -14.51
CA VAL A 338 -23.31 -2.86 -13.23
C VAL A 338 -24.23 -2.18 -12.22
N SER A 339 -24.86 -1.06 -12.56
CA SER A 339 -25.77 -0.31 -11.68
C SER A 339 -26.96 -1.14 -11.23
N ASP A 340 -27.37 -2.11 -12.03
CA ASP A 340 -28.47 -3.02 -11.73
C ASP A 340 -28.10 -4.22 -10.84
N ILE A 341 -26.81 -4.37 -10.52
CA ILE A 341 -26.32 -5.47 -9.70
C ILE A 341 -26.28 -5.04 -8.23
N THR A 342 -26.70 -5.91 -7.34
CA THR A 342 -26.51 -5.76 -5.90
C THR A 342 -25.32 -6.60 -5.45
N MET A 343 -24.37 -5.99 -4.75
CA MET A 343 -23.21 -6.67 -4.15
C MET A 343 -23.34 -6.65 -2.62
N PRO A 344 -23.99 -7.65 -2.00
CA PRO A 344 -24.41 -7.60 -0.59
C PRO A 344 -23.26 -7.55 0.43
N HIS A 345 -22.03 -7.84 0.03
CA HIS A 345 -20.86 -7.78 0.91
C HIS A 345 -19.93 -6.60 0.59
N LEU A 346 -20.30 -5.74 -0.36
CA LEU A 346 -19.46 -4.63 -0.78
C LEU A 346 -19.38 -3.58 0.33
N ARG A 347 -18.18 -3.43 0.91
CA ARG A 347 -17.90 -2.52 2.04
C ARG A 347 -16.96 -1.39 1.64
N ILE A 348 -16.13 -1.60 0.63
CA ILE A 348 -15.10 -0.65 0.22
C ILE A 348 -15.22 -0.33 -1.26
N VAL A 349 -15.38 0.96 -1.58
CA VAL A 349 -15.39 1.47 -2.96
C VAL A 349 -14.36 2.58 -3.10
N ARG A 350 -13.45 2.44 -4.05
CA ARG A 350 -12.47 3.47 -4.44
C ARG A 350 -12.55 3.74 -5.93
N LEU A 351 -12.93 4.96 -6.32
CA LEU A 351 -13.04 5.40 -7.71
C LEU A 351 -12.07 6.56 -7.93
N LEU A 352 -11.00 6.34 -8.67
CA LEU A 352 -10.02 7.37 -9.02
C LEU A 352 -10.07 7.61 -10.53
N ASN A 353 -10.45 8.83 -10.91
CA ASN A 353 -10.42 9.23 -12.30
C ASN A 353 -9.01 9.67 -12.70
N GLN A 354 -8.36 8.93 -13.60
CA GLN A 354 -7.11 9.38 -14.21
C GLN A 354 -7.43 10.44 -15.27
N GLN A 355 -7.43 11.70 -14.87
CA GLN A 355 -7.32 12.79 -15.83
C GLN A 355 -5.91 12.73 -16.44
N ARG A 356 -5.82 12.32 -17.72
CA ARG A 356 -4.60 12.56 -18.51
C ARG A 356 -4.44 14.07 -18.59
N SER A 357 -3.45 14.59 -17.89
CA SER A 357 -2.80 15.89 -18.08
C SER A 357 -3.71 17.07 -18.45
N TYR A 358 -3.88 17.99 -17.50
CA TYR A 358 -4.27 19.39 -17.70
C TYR A 358 -3.85 19.96 -19.06
N GLU A 359 -4.72 19.96 -20.07
CA GLU A 359 -4.51 20.83 -21.25
C GLU A 359 -5.71 21.00 -22.18
N GLN A 360 -6.84 20.30 -21.97
CA GLN A 360 -8.05 20.61 -22.72
C GLN A 360 -9.24 20.90 -21.81
N PRO A 361 -9.75 22.15 -21.80
CA PRO A 361 -10.99 22.44 -21.10
C PRO A 361 -12.08 21.58 -21.73
N ILE A 362 -12.74 20.81 -20.87
CA ILE A 362 -13.88 19.95 -21.19
C ILE A 362 -15.06 20.88 -21.54
N SER A 363 -15.06 21.47 -22.74
CA SER A 363 -16.19 22.28 -23.25
C SER A 363 -17.06 21.48 -24.22
N TYR A 364 -16.80 20.18 -24.40
CA TYR A 364 -17.47 19.32 -25.37
C TYR A 364 -18.08 18.04 -24.77
N LEU A 365 -18.07 17.86 -23.44
CA LEU A 365 -18.82 16.78 -22.76
C LEU A 365 -20.09 17.34 -22.10
N ASP A 366 -20.87 18.08 -22.89
CA ASP A 366 -22.32 18.30 -22.66
C ASP A 366 -23.13 17.02 -22.98
N ASP A 367 -22.46 15.91 -23.30
CA ASP A 367 -23.06 14.57 -23.26
C ASP A 367 -23.38 14.22 -21.81
N ILE A 368 -24.55 14.70 -21.37
CA ILE A 368 -25.36 14.31 -20.20
C ILE A 368 -24.70 13.18 -19.43
N ILE A 369 -23.77 13.55 -18.55
CA ILE A 369 -23.17 12.57 -17.66
C ILE A 369 -24.19 12.31 -16.57
N ASP A 370 -24.67 11.08 -16.53
CA ASP A 370 -25.81 10.73 -15.72
C ASP A 370 -25.37 10.42 -14.29
N ASN A 371 -25.43 11.43 -13.43
CA ASN A 371 -25.23 11.27 -11.98
C ASN A 371 -26.19 10.21 -11.37
N VAL A 372 -27.30 9.87 -12.05
CA VAL A 372 -28.24 8.82 -11.61
C VAL A 372 -27.55 7.46 -11.55
N VAL A 373 -26.59 7.17 -12.43
CA VAL A 373 -25.87 5.88 -12.41
C VAL A 373 -25.04 5.74 -11.13
N LEU A 374 -24.26 6.77 -10.79
CA LEU A 374 -23.49 6.82 -9.55
C LEU A 374 -24.39 6.77 -8.32
N TYR A 375 -25.47 7.57 -8.32
CA TYR A 375 -26.46 7.57 -7.25
C TYR A 375 -27.06 6.17 -7.03
N THR A 376 -27.50 5.53 -8.11
CA THR A 376 -28.11 4.19 -8.08
C THR A 376 -27.12 3.16 -7.57
N PHE A 377 -25.87 3.24 -8.01
CA PHE A 377 -24.81 2.38 -7.52
C PHE A 377 -24.65 2.52 -6.01
N PHE A 378 -24.40 3.71 -5.46
CA PHE A 378 -24.21 3.87 -4.02
C PHE A 378 -25.48 3.54 -3.22
N ALA A 379 -26.67 3.89 -3.70
CA ALA A 379 -27.93 3.62 -3.00
C ALA A 379 -28.24 2.13 -2.84
N ARG A 380 -27.71 1.27 -3.72
CA ARG A 380 -27.93 -0.20 -3.69
C ARG A 380 -27.00 -0.96 -2.74
N HIS A 381 -25.99 -0.30 -2.18
CA HIS A 381 -24.96 -0.92 -1.36
C HIS A 381 -24.94 -0.32 0.05
N PRO A 382 -25.99 -0.53 0.87
CA PRO A 382 -26.16 0.14 2.17
C PRO A 382 -25.05 -0.16 3.19
N ASP A 383 -24.32 -1.26 3.01
CA ASP A 383 -23.26 -1.72 3.92
C ASP A 383 -21.87 -1.13 3.60
N LEU A 384 -21.80 -0.10 2.75
CA LEU A 384 -20.54 0.60 2.50
C LEU A 384 -20.02 1.26 3.78
N GLU A 385 -18.75 1.01 4.07
CA GLU A 385 -18.02 1.55 5.21
C GLU A 385 -16.92 2.52 4.78
N ARG A 386 -16.33 2.30 3.60
CA ARG A 386 -15.22 3.12 3.11
C ARG A 386 -15.48 3.53 1.66
N VAL A 387 -15.60 4.83 1.45
CA VAL A 387 -15.82 5.40 0.12
C VAL A 387 -14.71 6.40 -0.17
N ALA A 388 -14.02 6.20 -1.29
CA ALA A 388 -13.03 7.12 -1.81
C ALA A 388 -13.37 7.47 -3.26
N VAL A 389 -13.61 8.74 -3.58
CA VAL A 389 -13.91 9.21 -4.93
C VAL A 389 -13.01 10.39 -5.25
N LEU A 390 -12.10 10.21 -6.21
CA LEU A 390 -11.03 11.15 -6.50
C LEU A 390 -11.09 11.59 -7.96
N ASP A 391 -11.01 12.90 -8.19
CA ASP A 391 -11.02 13.55 -9.50
C ASP A 391 -12.27 13.24 -10.36
N ASN A 392 -13.42 12.97 -9.73
CA ASN A 392 -14.67 12.63 -10.42
C ASN A 392 -15.73 13.74 -10.27
N PRO A 393 -15.90 14.61 -11.29
CA PRO A 393 -16.84 15.73 -11.20
C PRO A 393 -18.31 15.29 -11.14
N CYS A 394 -18.64 14.06 -11.53
CA CYS A 394 -20.02 13.54 -11.53
C CYS A 394 -20.45 13.04 -10.15
N PHE A 395 -19.50 12.98 -9.20
CA PHE A 395 -19.84 12.81 -7.81
C PHE A 395 -20.38 14.14 -7.25
N THR A 396 -21.68 14.36 -7.44
CA THR A 396 -22.36 15.58 -7.03
C THR A 396 -23.02 15.45 -5.67
N GLY A 397 -23.62 16.55 -5.20
CA GLY A 397 -24.42 16.56 -3.97
C GLY A 397 -25.57 15.55 -3.95
N ASP A 398 -26.15 15.21 -5.10
CA ASP A 398 -27.21 14.19 -5.18
C ASP A 398 -26.65 12.79 -4.95
N VAL A 399 -25.48 12.48 -5.51
CA VAL A 399 -24.78 11.21 -5.27
C VAL A 399 -24.39 11.08 -3.80
N LEU A 400 -23.89 12.16 -3.18
CA LEU A 400 -23.59 12.19 -1.75
C LEU A 400 -24.82 11.88 -0.88
N ARG A 401 -26.04 12.24 -1.32
CA ARG A 401 -27.27 11.88 -0.59
C ARG A 401 -27.51 10.39 -0.50
N ALA A 402 -27.06 9.61 -1.48
CA ALA A 402 -27.15 8.15 -1.38
C ALA A 402 -26.41 7.64 -0.13
N LEU A 403 -25.34 8.32 0.27
CA LEU A 403 -24.48 7.92 1.39
C LEU A 403 -25.02 8.30 2.79
N TYR A 404 -26.15 9.01 2.91
CA TYR A 404 -26.61 9.56 4.20
C TYR A 404 -26.92 8.53 5.28
N HIS A 405 -27.40 7.36 4.85
CA HIS A 405 -27.83 6.29 5.76
C HIS A 405 -26.78 5.18 5.91
N HIS A 406 -25.60 5.38 5.33
CA HIS A 406 -24.52 4.41 5.42
C HIS A 406 -23.73 4.60 6.72
N HIS A 407 -23.24 3.50 7.29
CA HIS A 407 -22.35 3.50 8.45
C HIS A 407 -20.89 3.71 8.02
N LEU A 408 -20.63 4.84 7.37
CA LEU A 408 -19.30 5.17 6.85
C LEU A 408 -18.29 5.34 7.99
N CYS A 409 -17.18 4.62 7.90
CA CYS A 409 -15.99 4.77 8.71
C CYS A 409 -14.95 5.69 8.03
N SER A 410 -14.92 5.71 6.69
CA SER A 410 -14.00 6.53 5.92
C SER A 410 -14.68 7.16 4.71
N LEU A 411 -14.49 8.47 4.53
CA LEU A 411 -14.94 9.21 3.37
C LEU A 411 -13.78 10.06 2.82
N GLU A 412 -13.37 9.78 1.59
CA GLU A 412 -12.31 10.51 0.89
C GLU A 412 -12.85 11.07 -0.42
N LEU A 413 -12.87 12.39 -0.57
CA LEU A 413 -13.38 13.08 -1.75
C LEU A 413 -12.35 14.09 -2.24
N GLN A 414 -12.02 14.04 -3.53
CA GLN A 414 -11.11 14.98 -4.15
C GLN A 414 -11.70 15.47 -5.47
N ARG A 415 -11.69 16.79 -5.71
CA ARG A 415 -12.17 17.42 -6.96
C ARG A 415 -13.52 16.89 -7.46
N CYS A 416 -14.46 16.79 -6.52
CA CYS A 416 -15.85 16.42 -6.79
C CYS A 416 -16.74 17.68 -6.79
N ASP A 417 -17.78 17.74 -7.63
CA ASP A 417 -18.67 18.90 -7.73
C ASP A 417 -19.78 18.88 -6.66
N ILE A 418 -19.36 19.07 -5.41
CA ILE A 418 -20.26 19.02 -4.25
C ILE A 418 -20.49 20.42 -3.71
N THR A 419 -21.75 20.83 -3.66
CA THR A 419 -22.15 22.12 -3.11
C THR A 419 -22.10 22.15 -1.58
N ARG A 420 -21.91 23.34 -1.01
CA ARG A 420 -21.94 23.58 0.44
C ARG A 420 -23.22 23.04 1.10
N LYS A 421 -24.38 23.24 0.45
CA LYS A 421 -25.68 22.78 0.95
C LYS A 421 -25.71 21.26 1.10
N ALA A 422 -25.16 20.52 0.13
CA ALA A 422 -25.14 19.06 0.16
C ALA A 422 -24.22 18.50 1.25
N LEU A 423 -23.03 19.09 1.45
CA LEU A 423 -22.12 18.74 2.55
C LEU A 423 -22.74 19.05 3.90
N SER A 424 -23.35 20.24 4.03
CA SER A 424 -24.00 20.64 5.29
C SER A 424 -25.12 19.67 5.66
N GLN A 425 -25.92 19.26 4.68
CA GLN A 425 -26.98 18.27 4.87
C GLN A 425 -26.42 16.88 5.19
N PHE A 426 -25.32 16.46 4.55
CA PHE A 426 -24.62 15.21 4.86
C PHE A 426 -24.16 15.18 6.33
N PHE A 427 -23.37 16.16 6.75
CA PHE A 427 -22.83 16.20 8.12
C PHE A 427 -23.90 16.41 9.18
N SER A 428 -24.96 17.17 8.88
CA SER A 428 -26.09 17.31 9.80
C SER A 428 -26.87 15.99 9.96
N THR A 429 -26.93 15.17 8.91
CA THR A 429 -27.64 13.88 8.93
C THR A 429 -26.80 12.79 9.62
N CYS A 430 -25.49 12.73 9.35
CA CYS A 430 -24.59 11.78 10.00
C CYS A 430 -24.34 12.18 11.47
N GLY A 431 -24.05 13.46 11.71
CA GLY A 431 -23.90 14.13 13.00
C GLY A 431 -23.47 13.25 14.18
N PRO A 432 -24.22 13.24 15.30
CA PRO A 432 -23.83 12.53 16.52
C PRO A 432 -23.87 11.00 16.42
N ARG A 433 -24.41 10.43 15.34
CA ARG A 433 -24.46 8.98 15.08
C ARG A 433 -23.39 8.53 14.08
N SER A 434 -22.56 9.46 13.62
CA SER A 434 -21.54 9.19 12.62
C SER A 434 -20.50 8.21 13.15
N SER A 435 -20.24 7.16 12.37
CA SER A 435 -19.13 6.24 12.55
C SER A 435 -17.85 6.72 11.85
N LEU A 436 -17.83 7.96 11.34
CA LEU A 436 -16.74 8.45 10.51
C LEU A 436 -15.48 8.71 11.35
N SER A 437 -14.47 7.85 11.18
CA SER A 437 -13.15 7.99 11.80
C SER A 437 -12.14 8.69 10.91
N LYS A 438 -12.34 8.66 9.58
CA LYS A 438 -11.47 9.33 8.58
C LYS A 438 -12.29 10.17 7.61
N LEU A 439 -11.90 11.43 7.45
CA LEU A 439 -12.47 12.37 6.49
C LEU A 439 -11.35 13.08 5.72
N VAL A 440 -11.38 12.96 4.39
CA VAL A 440 -10.47 13.65 3.48
C VAL A 440 -11.31 14.39 2.46
N LEU A 441 -11.21 15.72 2.41
CA LEU A 441 -11.85 16.59 1.41
C LEU A 441 -10.78 17.47 0.78
N ILE A 442 -10.51 17.29 -0.51
CA ILE A 442 -9.45 18.01 -1.21
C ILE A 442 -10.04 18.72 -2.43
N ASP A 443 -9.86 20.04 -2.52
CA ASP A 443 -10.29 20.82 -3.71
C ASP A 443 -11.79 20.61 -4.01
N ILE A 444 -12.63 20.75 -2.98
CA ILE A 444 -14.09 20.59 -3.06
C ILE A 444 -14.75 21.99 -2.93
N PRO A 445 -15.46 22.48 -3.96
CA PRO A 445 -16.01 23.84 -3.96
C PRO A 445 -16.96 24.16 -2.80
N GLY A 446 -17.66 23.16 -2.29
CA GLY A 446 -18.59 23.30 -1.18
C GLY A 446 -17.98 23.33 0.22
N VAL A 447 -16.67 23.07 0.37
CA VAL A 447 -16.01 23.10 1.67
C VAL A 447 -15.67 24.55 2.02
N THR A 448 -16.41 25.07 2.99
CA THR A 448 -16.33 26.44 3.52
C THR A 448 -16.20 26.42 5.04
N ASP A 449 -16.02 27.58 5.68
CA ASP A 449 -15.97 27.74 7.14
C ASP A 449 -17.14 27.05 7.86
N GLU A 450 -18.38 27.20 7.36
CA GLU A 450 -19.56 26.52 7.91
C GLU A 450 -19.43 24.98 7.93
N VAL A 451 -18.77 24.38 6.93
CA VAL A 451 -18.56 22.93 6.86
C VAL A 451 -17.54 22.51 7.91
N LEU A 452 -16.52 23.32 8.15
CA LEU A 452 -15.53 23.06 9.19
C LEU A 452 -16.21 22.95 10.57
N ASP A 453 -17.15 23.85 10.89
CA ASP A 453 -17.91 23.80 12.14
C ASP A 453 -18.77 22.53 12.28
N LEU A 454 -19.31 22.01 11.18
CA LEU A 454 -20.04 20.74 11.19
C LEU A 454 -19.11 19.54 11.37
N VAL A 455 -17.90 19.57 10.79
CA VAL A 455 -16.89 18.53 10.94
C VAL A 455 -16.44 18.40 12.39
N LYS A 456 -16.36 19.51 13.15
CA LYS A 456 -16.08 19.49 14.60
C LYS A 456 -17.03 18.57 15.37
N GLN A 457 -18.31 18.56 14.97
CA GLN A 457 -19.37 17.84 15.69
C GLN A 457 -19.33 16.31 15.51
N LEU A 458 -18.42 15.79 14.67
CA LEU A 458 -18.29 14.36 14.41
C LEU A 458 -17.53 13.66 15.55
N PRO A 459 -18.17 12.78 16.35
CA PRO A 459 -17.65 12.38 17.66
C PRO A 459 -16.39 11.49 17.62
N ILE A 460 -16.24 10.65 16.60
CA ILE A 460 -15.16 9.65 16.54
C ILE A 460 -14.11 9.91 15.47
N LEU A 461 -14.15 11.10 14.87
CA LEU A 461 -13.23 11.50 13.81
C LEU A 461 -11.80 11.63 14.35
N ARG A 462 -10.86 10.85 13.80
CA ARG A 462 -9.44 10.83 14.19
C ARG A 462 -8.49 11.29 13.10
N HIS A 463 -8.87 11.12 11.84
CA HIS A 463 -8.11 11.59 10.69
C HIS A 463 -8.92 12.63 9.94
N VAL A 464 -8.38 13.85 9.82
CA VAL A 464 -8.98 14.93 9.05
C VAL A 464 -7.98 15.48 8.04
N THR A 465 -8.42 15.68 6.80
CA THR A 465 -7.61 16.34 5.77
C THR A 465 -8.51 17.25 4.95
N LEU A 466 -8.31 18.56 5.06
CA LEU A 466 -9.06 19.59 4.35
C LEU A 466 -8.05 20.47 3.60
N LEU A 467 -7.71 20.10 2.37
CA LEU A 467 -6.69 20.77 1.57
C LEU A 467 -7.29 21.42 0.32
N LYS A 468 -6.70 22.51 -0.16
CA LYS A 468 -7.10 23.26 -1.35
C LYS A 468 -8.57 23.70 -1.35
N ASN A 469 -9.15 23.91 -0.17
CA ASN A 469 -10.53 24.34 0.00
C ASN A 469 -10.59 25.83 0.37
N LYS A 470 -11.78 26.45 0.23
CA LYS A 470 -12.00 27.86 0.57
C LYS A 470 -12.30 28.03 2.07
N ILE A 471 -11.32 27.73 2.91
CA ILE A 471 -11.39 27.86 4.37
C ILE A 471 -10.57 29.08 4.80
N SER A 472 -11.19 29.98 5.57
CA SER A 472 -10.51 31.16 6.11
C SER A 472 -9.55 30.79 7.24
N PHE A 473 -8.53 31.62 7.46
CA PHE A 473 -7.61 31.44 8.58
C PHE A 473 -8.36 31.54 9.92
N SER A 474 -9.32 32.48 10.02
CA SER A 474 -10.15 32.64 11.21
C SER A 474 -10.94 31.38 11.59
N ALA A 475 -11.46 30.64 10.60
CA ALA A 475 -12.19 29.40 10.84
C ALA A 475 -11.26 28.27 11.31
N VAL A 476 -10.04 28.19 10.77
CA VAL A 476 -9.03 27.24 11.26
C VAL A 476 -8.66 27.51 12.71
N VAL A 477 -8.42 28.78 13.07
CA VAL A 477 -8.11 29.16 14.45
C VAL A 477 -9.24 28.75 15.38
N SER A 478 -10.49 29.09 15.05
CA SER A 478 -11.66 28.66 15.84
C SER A 478 -11.75 27.14 15.97
N PHE A 479 -11.43 26.39 14.90
CA PHE A 479 -11.40 24.93 14.94
C PHE A 479 -10.36 24.36 15.90
N LEU A 480 -9.17 24.97 15.93
CA LEU A 480 -8.11 24.56 16.84
C LEU A 480 -8.47 24.93 18.28
N GLU A 481 -8.88 26.17 18.56
CA GLU A 481 -9.29 26.67 19.89
C GLU A 481 -10.38 25.80 20.53
N ASP A 482 -11.36 25.34 19.76
CA ASP A 482 -12.41 24.47 20.27
C ASP A 482 -11.86 23.12 20.78
N GLY A 483 -10.76 22.63 20.20
CA GLY A 483 -10.00 21.47 20.68
C GLY A 483 -9.41 21.67 22.08
N TYR A 484 -9.10 22.92 22.44
CA TYR A 484 -8.58 23.34 23.76
C TYR A 484 -9.66 23.40 24.85
N GLY A 485 -10.91 23.06 24.50
CA GLY A 485 -12.01 22.97 25.46
C GLY A 485 -12.74 24.28 25.71
N ALA A 486 -12.65 25.22 24.76
CA ALA A 486 -13.48 26.43 24.72
C ALA A 486 -14.97 26.12 24.44
N SER A 487 -15.26 25.05 23.68
CA SER A 487 -16.62 24.53 23.47
C SER A 487 -16.74 23.05 23.80
N ASN A 488 -17.94 22.59 24.16
CA ASN A 488 -18.21 21.18 24.49
C ASN A 488 -18.09 20.23 23.27
N ALA A 489 -18.04 20.74 22.04
CA ALA A 489 -18.12 19.92 20.83
C ALA A 489 -16.79 19.23 20.46
N ASN A 490 -15.65 19.85 20.78
CA ASN A 490 -14.30 19.34 20.43
C ASN A 490 -13.39 19.16 21.66
N LYS A 491 -13.89 19.43 22.87
CA LYS A 491 -13.11 19.40 24.11
C LYS A 491 -12.39 18.07 24.32
N GLY A 492 -11.06 18.10 24.32
CA GLY A 492 -10.22 16.94 24.59
C GLY A 492 -10.11 15.93 23.43
N LYS A 493 -10.58 16.30 22.24
CA LYS A 493 -10.42 15.48 21.04
C LYS A 493 -9.02 15.70 20.46
N ARG A 494 -8.22 14.64 20.44
CA ARG A 494 -6.91 14.63 19.79
C ARG A 494 -7.00 13.82 18.50
N TYR A 495 -6.58 14.42 17.40
CA TYR A 495 -6.54 13.77 16.09
C TYR A 495 -5.27 12.92 15.96
N ASP A 496 -5.37 11.77 15.31
CA ASP A 496 -4.21 10.98 14.93
C ASP A 496 -3.47 11.69 13.77
N PHE A 497 -4.24 12.23 12.82
CA PHE A 497 -3.73 13.02 11.70
C PHE A 497 -4.62 14.24 11.41
N LEU A 498 -4.01 15.41 11.22
CA LEU A 498 -4.68 16.65 10.86
C LEU A 498 -3.98 17.38 9.69
N GLY A 499 -4.59 17.37 8.51
CA GLY A 499 -4.16 18.14 7.35
C GLY A 499 -5.09 19.33 7.11
N LEU A 500 -4.59 20.56 7.15
CA LEU A 500 -5.40 21.77 6.93
C LEU A 500 -4.69 22.73 5.98
N GLU A 501 -5.46 23.28 5.03
CA GLU A 501 -5.03 24.39 4.18
C GLU A 501 -6.02 25.53 4.32
N CYS A 502 -5.52 26.75 4.46
CA CYS A 502 -6.35 27.95 4.51
C CYS A 502 -5.82 29.05 3.60
N THR A 503 -6.72 29.91 3.16
CA THR A 503 -6.45 31.03 2.27
C THR A 503 -6.63 32.34 3.00
N LYS A 504 -5.70 33.29 2.82
CA LYS A 504 -5.85 34.67 3.30
C LYS A 504 -7.02 35.34 2.58
N SER A 505 -8.05 35.76 3.31
CA SER A 505 -9.11 36.55 2.67
C SER A 505 -8.58 37.97 2.38
N LEU A 506 -8.51 38.33 1.09
CA LEU A 506 -8.20 39.69 0.63
C LEU A 506 -9.33 40.64 1.04
N GLY A 507 -9.31 41.14 2.29
CA GLY A 507 -10.19 42.23 2.71
C GLY A 507 -10.43 42.38 4.21
N ASP A 508 -10.61 41.29 4.96
CA ASP A 508 -11.22 41.37 6.30
C ASP A 508 -10.31 40.94 7.47
N GLU A 509 -9.15 40.33 7.20
CA GLU A 509 -8.33 39.75 8.27
C GLU A 509 -7.34 40.73 8.94
N THR A 510 -7.43 42.04 8.69
CA THR A 510 -6.49 43.02 9.27
C THR A 510 -6.71 43.34 10.75
N ALA A 511 -7.83 42.90 11.35
CA ALA A 511 -8.13 43.16 12.76
C ALA A 511 -7.86 41.95 13.70
N SER A 512 -8.06 40.71 13.23
CA SER A 512 -7.99 39.48 14.07
C SER A 512 -6.70 38.67 13.93
N THR A 513 -5.92 38.87 12.86
CA THR A 513 -4.60 38.21 12.69
C THR A 513 -3.51 38.77 13.61
N SER A 514 -3.78 39.86 14.33
CA SER A 514 -2.84 40.47 15.29
C SER A 514 -2.73 39.72 16.63
N ILE A 515 -3.57 38.71 16.86
CA ILE A 515 -3.70 38.02 18.16
C ILE A 515 -2.89 36.72 18.21
N TYR A 516 -2.73 36.02 17.07
CA TYR A 516 -2.04 34.72 17.02
C TYR A 516 -0.79 34.80 16.16
N THR A 517 0.35 34.52 16.79
CA THR A 517 1.63 34.34 16.11
C THR A 517 1.68 32.97 15.42
N THR A 518 2.63 32.79 14.49
CA THR A 518 2.90 31.47 13.90
C THR A 518 3.21 30.42 14.97
N GLU A 519 3.93 30.80 16.03
CA GLU A 519 4.25 29.90 17.15
C GLU A 519 2.99 29.46 17.89
N ASP A 520 2.02 30.37 18.08
CA ASP A 520 0.74 30.03 18.69
C ASP A 520 -0.02 28.99 17.84
N ILE A 521 -0.02 29.14 16.51
CA ILE A 521 -0.68 28.20 15.58
C ILE A 521 0.02 26.83 15.55
N LEU A 522 1.34 26.80 15.67
CA LEU A 522 2.08 25.54 15.75
C LEU A 522 1.80 24.80 17.06
N ALA A 523 1.79 25.53 18.19
CA ALA A 523 1.45 24.97 19.50
C ALA A 523 -0.01 24.46 19.53
N MET A 524 -0.95 25.32 19.11
CA MET A 524 -2.08 24.99 18.23
C MET A 524 -2.24 23.51 17.83
N LEU A 525 -1.54 23.19 16.74
CA LEU A 525 -1.57 21.94 16.00
C LEU A 525 -0.93 20.79 16.76
N ASP A 526 0.18 21.01 17.45
CA ASP A 526 0.89 19.98 18.24
C ASP A 526 0.01 19.39 19.36
N MET A 527 -0.86 20.22 19.95
CA MET A 527 -1.81 19.73 20.94
C MET A 527 -3.04 19.09 20.29
N ALA A 528 -3.49 19.62 19.15
CA ALA A 528 -4.68 19.13 18.46
C ALA A 528 -4.45 17.76 17.79
N ALA A 529 -3.22 17.45 17.35
CA ALA A 529 -2.94 16.23 16.59
C ALA A 529 -1.59 15.56 16.94
N THR A 530 -1.48 14.26 16.65
CA THR A 530 -0.19 13.54 16.73
C THR A 530 0.70 13.84 15.53
N ILE A 531 0.11 13.85 14.33
CA ILE A 531 0.77 14.23 13.08
C ILE A 531 -0.07 15.31 12.44
N TRP A 532 0.55 16.41 12.00
CA TRP A 532 -0.15 17.47 11.31
C TRP A 532 0.58 17.94 10.05
N HIS A 533 -0.21 18.42 9.10
CA HIS A 533 0.23 19.13 7.91
C HIS A 533 -0.58 20.43 7.81
N PHE A 534 0.09 21.57 7.79
CA PHE A 534 -0.56 22.87 7.71
C PHE A 534 0.02 23.68 6.57
N GLN A 535 -0.85 24.18 5.68
CA GLN A 535 -0.48 25.04 4.58
C GLN A 535 -1.27 26.35 4.64
N TYR A 536 -0.57 27.47 4.57
CA TYR A 536 -1.16 28.80 4.47
C TYR A 536 -0.85 29.37 3.08
N GLN A 537 -1.89 29.64 2.29
CA GLN A 537 -1.74 30.27 0.98
C GLN A 537 -2.10 31.75 1.05
N GLU A 538 -1.12 32.60 0.73
CA GLU A 538 -1.39 34.00 0.38
C GLU A 538 -1.91 34.04 -1.06
N GLN A 539 -3.18 34.44 -1.24
CA GLN A 539 -3.78 34.68 -2.56
C GLN A 539 -3.45 36.07 -3.08
#